data_AF-A0A429VBW9-F1
#
_entry.id   AF-A0A429VBW9-F1
#
_cell.length_a   1.000
_cell.length_b   1.000
_cell.length_c   1.000
_cell.angle_alpha   90.00
_cell.angle_beta   90.00
_cell.angle_gamma   90.00
#
_symmetry.space_group_name_H-M   'P 1'
#
loop_
_entity.id
_entity.type
_entity.pdbx_description
1 polymer ?
#
loop_
_entity_poly.entity_id
_entity_poly.type
_entity_poly.pdbx_seq_one_letter_code
_entity_poly.pdbx_strand_id
1 'polypeptide(L)'
;MGWLTAALFVPLWLSRPLGSGEFSLAFCMPLLLAAWALTRPAPRGWFAHPLLGRRRGLIIEAAAVVSVVVLAFLSMSVSPAPARAFRVILPMIYAPCALILLSHLAPATRRRLIVAMALAGVLVLAPALLLSQSGSGEALVMREYRLTAFFENANQLGVVVLAIWPLAVALVLTAPTARLRLLATGALAILGAAILLSGTKTAMALGFVSGALVWLYHASRSGSLGKTLVTLTIALCLIVLAVPVTLWLISISSPTAFRKVSAILANGVWEYRSIQTRDVIWQESIRLGLKHPLLGTGAGSKVLGYSHSHNMSLDYFRGMGILGLVAALTLLVAVASRTAAFVASTWHKGVVDRSADVVTAAMYLGATFYLVGNQLSDSFSPTTAFPFWMLYLGAYFSTLKPRAVAARARLRRSTRDWSPRASR
;
A
#
# COMPACT_ATOMS: atom_id res chain seq x y z
N MET A 1 22.03 6.24 13.85
CA MET A 1 22.26 5.15 12.86
C MET A 1 21.02 4.75 12.05
N GLY A 2 19.84 4.46 12.62
CA GLY A 2 18.71 3.93 11.84
C GLY A 2 18.17 4.79 10.67
N TRP A 3 18.35 6.11 10.71
CA TRP A 3 17.92 7.03 9.65
C TRP A 3 18.79 6.98 8.39
N LEU A 4 20.11 6.80 8.56
CA LEU A 4 21.05 6.63 7.45
C LEU A 4 20.79 5.32 6.72
N THR A 5 20.44 4.26 7.45
CA THR A 5 20.08 2.96 6.85
C THR A 5 18.78 3.07 6.04
N ALA A 6 17.76 3.78 6.55
CA ALA A 6 16.51 4.02 5.84
C ALA A 6 16.67 4.85 4.55
N ALA A 7 17.55 5.86 4.56
CA ALA A 7 17.84 6.69 3.39
C ALA A 7 18.58 5.92 2.28
N LEU A 8 19.44 4.95 2.63
CA LEU A 8 20.13 4.08 1.67
C LEU A 8 19.21 3.08 0.96
N PHE A 9 18.07 2.74 1.56
CA PHE A 9 17.10 1.79 1.02
C PHE A 9 16.22 2.37 -0.10
N VAL A 10 16.04 3.70 -0.14
CA VAL A 10 15.15 4.35 -1.12
C VAL A 10 15.66 4.24 -2.56
N PRO A 11 16.95 4.48 -2.87
CA PRO A 11 17.46 4.34 -4.24
C PRO A 11 17.50 2.88 -4.73
N LEU A 12 17.71 1.92 -3.82
CA LEU A 12 17.77 0.48 -4.13
C LEU A 12 16.40 -0.13 -4.47
N TRP A 13 15.32 0.56 -4.12
CA TRP A 13 13.95 0.15 -4.44
C TRP A 13 13.54 0.45 -5.89
N LEU A 14 14.33 1.23 -6.63
CA LEU A 14 14.01 1.66 -7.99
C LEU A 14 14.48 0.66 -9.02
N SER A 15 13.50 0.04 -9.69
CA SER A 15 13.73 -1.26 -10.29
C SER A 15 14.43 -1.28 -11.65
N ARG A 16 14.56 -0.16 -12.36
CA ARG A 16 14.89 -0.16 -13.79
C ARG A 16 16.31 0.21 -14.21
N PRO A 17 17.04 1.19 -13.63
CA PRO A 17 18.27 1.63 -14.29
C PRO A 17 19.46 0.67 -14.16
N LEU A 18 19.33 -0.47 -13.46
CA LEU A 18 20.46 -1.34 -13.10
C LEU A 18 20.24 -2.85 -13.34
N GLY A 19 19.23 -3.27 -14.11
CA GLY A 19 18.94 -4.70 -14.33
C GLY A 19 18.73 -5.07 -15.81
N SER A 20 19.50 -6.05 -16.29
CA SER A 20 19.19 -6.85 -17.48
C SER A 20 18.43 -8.13 -17.04
N GLY A 21 17.12 -8.19 -17.23
CA GLY A 21 16.31 -9.41 -17.01
C GLY A 21 15.26 -9.36 -15.88
N GLU A 22 14.77 -10.53 -15.47
CA GLU A 22 13.70 -10.73 -14.45
C GLU A 22 14.13 -10.39 -13.01
N PHE A 23 15.37 -9.95 -12.78
CA PHE A 23 15.93 -9.62 -11.45
C PHE A 23 16.32 -8.15 -11.36
N SER A 24 15.51 -7.38 -10.66
CA SER A 24 15.78 -5.98 -10.33
C SER A 24 16.51 -5.84 -8.99
N LEU A 25 17.27 -4.76 -8.74
CA LEU A 25 17.83 -4.46 -7.39
C LEU A 25 16.77 -4.41 -6.28
N ALA A 26 15.51 -4.13 -6.63
CA ALA A 26 14.38 -4.23 -5.73
C ALA A 26 14.17 -5.67 -5.18
N PHE A 27 14.72 -6.70 -5.82
CA PHE A 27 14.73 -8.09 -5.36
C PHE A 27 15.84 -8.34 -4.32
N CYS A 28 16.87 -7.49 -4.27
CA CYS A 28 17.92 -7.54 -3.25
C CYS A 28 17.48 -6.87 -1.94
N MET A 29 16.53 -5.94 -2.00
CA MET A 29 16.00 -5.22 -0.84
C MET A 29 15.47 -6.11 0.29
N PRO A 30 14.62 -7.13 0.06
CA PRO A 30 14.22 -8.06 1.11
C PRO A 30 15.41 -8.79 1.72
N LEU A 31 16.41 -9.15 0.90
CA LEU A 31 17.61 -9.86 1.35
C LEU A 31 18.51 -8.98 2.22
N LEU A 32 18.70 -7.72 1.85
CA LEU A 32 19.46 -6.74 2.64
C LEU A 32 18.76 -6.45 3.97
N LEU A 33 17.42 -6.30 3.95
CA LEU A 33 16.63 -6.14 5.17
C LEU A 33 16.67 -7.40 6.05
N ALA A 34 16.64 -8.59 5.45
CA ALA A 34 16.78 -9.85 6.16
C ALA A 34 18.16 -9.98 6.80
N ALA A 35 19.23 -9.73 6.06
CA ALA A 35 20.61 -9.74 6.57
C ALA A 35 20.78 -8.73 7.71
N TRP A 36 20.27 -7.51 7.55
CA TRP A 36 20.26 -6.52 8.63
C TRP A 36 19.45 -7.01 9.84
N ALA A 37 18.29 -7.63 9.63
CA ALA A 37 17.44 -8.13 10.71
C ALA A 37 18.11 -9.28 11.49
N LEU A 38 18.78 -10.19 10.79
CA LEU A 38 19.51 -11.32 11.38
C LEU A 38 20.73 -10.91 12.20
N THR A 39 21.34 -9.77 11.90
CA THR A 39 22.49 -9.23 12.66
C THR A 39 22.10 -8.43 13.90
N ARG A 40 20.79 -8.23 14.16
CA ARG A 40 20.32 -7.51 15.35
C ARG A 40 20.02 -8.50 16.48
N PRO A 41 20.55 -8.29 17.69
CA PRO A 41 20.21 -9.14 18.82
C PRO A 41 18.72 -9.01 19.10
N ALA A 42 18.02 -10.15 19.15
CA ALA A 42 16.61 -10.20 19.55
C ALA A 42 16.48 -9.63 20.97
N PRO A 43 15.78 -8.51 21.18
CA PRO A 43 15.81 -7.90 22.49
C PRO A 43 14.99 -8.72 23.47
N ARG A 44 15.54 -8.96 24.66
CA ARG A 44 14.91 -9.81 25.69
C ARG A 44 13.49 -9.32 26.01
N GLY A 45 12.51 -10.23 25.97
CA GLY A 45 11.11 -9.96 26.34
C GLY A 45 10.23 -9.30 25.26
N TRP A 46 10.72 -9.11 24.02
CA TRP A 46 10.03 -8.33 23.01
C TRP A 46 8.82 -8.98 22.35
N PHE A 47 8.77 -10.30 22.28
CA PHE A 47 7.55 -11.01 21.88
C PHE A 47 6.58 -11.22 23.06
N ALA A 48 6.96 -10.82 24.28
CA ALA A 48 6.06 -10.88 25.43
C ALA A 48 5.07 -9.70 25.38
N HIS A 49 5.54 -8.45 25.37
CA HIS A 49 4.66 -7.30 25.65
C HIS A 49 3.70 -6.80 24.54
N PRO A 50 4.11 -6.68 23.26
CA PRO A 50 3.26 -6.23 22.14
C PRO A 50 2.15 -7.23 21.77
N LEU A 51 2.35 -8.49 22.15
CA LEU A 51 1.65 -9.63 21.60
C LEU A 51 0.54 -10.15 22.54
N LEU A 52 0.64 -9.94 23.85
CA LEU A 52 -0.24 -10.57 24.85
C LEU A 52 -1.76 -10.30 24.66
N GLY A 53 -2.19 -9.23 24.00
CA GLY A 53 -3.61 -8.95 23.74
C GLY A 53 -4.10 -9.19 22.31
N ARG A 54 -3.19 -9.34 21.34
CA ARG A 54 -3.51 -9.47 19.90
C ARG A 54 -2.77 -10.61 19.19
N ARG A 55 -2.20 -11.53 19.98
CA ARG A 55 -1.41 -12.71 19.55
C ARG A 55 -2.09 -13.52 18.46
N ARG A 56 -3.36 -13.85 18.66
CA ARG A 56 -4.08 -14.77 17.76
C ARG A 56 -4.12 -14.26 16.32
N GLY A 57 -4.44 -12.97 16.11
CA GLY A 57 -4.47 -12.37 14.78
C GLY A 57 -3.09 -12.36 14.09
N LEU A 58 -2.03 -11.95 14.81
CA LEU A 58 -0.68 -11.94 14.23
C LEU A 58 -0.17 -13.37 13.94
N ILE A 59 -0.53 -14.36 14.77
CA ILE A 59 -0.17 -15.76 14.55
C ILE A 59 -0.85 -16.28 13.28
N ILE A 60 -2.14 -15.98 13.08
CA ILE A 60 -2.86 -16.38 11.85
C ILE A 60 -2.24 -15.72 10.62
N GLU A 61 -1.90 -14.43 10.69
CA GLU A 61 -1.24 -13.72 9.60
C GLU A 61 0.16 -14.29 9.30
N ALA A 62 0.96 -14.56 10.34
CA ALA A 62 2.26 -15.17 10.19
C ALA A 62 2.15 -16.59 9.61
N ALA A 63 1.17 -17.38 10.06
CA ALA A 63 0.90 -18.70 9.52
C ALA A 63 0.48 -18.63 8.05
N ALA A 64 -0.34 -17.65 7.66
CA ALA A 64 -0.71 -17.42 6.27
C ALA A 64 0.50 -17.05 5.40
N VAL A 65 1.36 -16.12 5.86
CA VAL A 65 2.60 -15.74 5.17
C VAL A 65 3.55 -16.94 5.02
N VAL A 66 3.77 -17.70 6.09
CA VAL A 66 4.62 -18.90 6.06
C VAL A 66 4.02 -19.94 5.12
N SER A 67 2.70 -20.15 5.15
CA SER A 67 2.02 -21.09 4.26
C SER A 67 2.20 -20.70 2.80
N VAL A 68 2.06 -19.41 2.45
CA VAL A 68 2.34 -18.92 1.09
C VAL A 68 3.78 -19.22 0.68
N VAL A 69 4.76 -18.94 1.55
CA VAL A 69 6.18 -19.18 1.24
C VAL A 69 6.46 -20.66 1.03
N VAL A 70 5.97 -21.52 1.93
CA VAL A 70 6.16 -22.97 1.86
C VAL A 70 5.48 -23.53 0.60
N LEU A 71 4.24 -23.15 0.32
CA LEU A 71 3.52 -23.61 -0.86
C LEU A 71 4.16 -23.11 -2.16
N ALA A 72 4.64 -21.87 -2.19
CA ALA A 72 5.39 -21.35 -3.33
C ALA A 72 6.66 -22.16 -3.57
N PHE A 73 7.39 -22.51 -2.51
CA PHE A 73 8.57 -23.37 -2.60
C PHE A 73 8.23 -24.79 -3.05
N LEU A 74 7.20 -25.42 -2.49
CA LEU A 74 6.76 -26.76 -2.92
C LEU A 74 6.29 -26.78 -4.37
N SER A 75 5.62 -25.72 -4.83
CA SER A 75 5.16 -25.59 -6.21
C SER A 75 6.31 -25.51 -7.23
N MET A 76 7.55 -25.24 -6.79
CA MET A 76 8.73 -25.28 -7.66
C MET A 76 8.95 -26.65 -8.27
N SER A 77 8.56 -27.73 -7.56
CA SER A 77 8.71 -29.12 -8.03
C SER A 77 7.85 -29.45 -9.26
N VAL A 78 6.76 -28.71 -9.49
CA VAL A 78 5.84 -28.90 -10.61
C VAL A 78 5.93 -27.79 -11.66
N SER A 79 6.79 -26.79 -11.43
CA SER A 79 6.92 -25.62 -12.30
C SER A 79 7.94 -25.87 -13.40
N PRO A 80 7.63 -25.53 -14.67
CA PRO A 80 8.63 -25.52 -15.74
C PRO A 80 9.66 -24.39 -15.58
N ALA A 81 9.40 -23.42 -14.70
CA ALA A 81 10.32 -22.33 -14.38
C ALA A 81 10.38 -22.11 -12.85
N PRO A 82 11.08 -22.99 -12.09
CA PRO A 82 11.09 -22.97 -10.63
C PRO A 82 11.47 -21.61 -10.02
N ALA A 83 12.43 -20.91 -10.62
CA ALA A 83 12.90 -19.61 -10.14
C ALA A 83 11.81 -18.53 -10.09
N ARG A 84 10.71 -18.67 -10.84
CA ARG A 84 9.60 -17.71 -10.79
C ARG A 84 8.82 -17.73 -9.47
N ALA A 85 8.94 -18.79 -8.67
CA ALA A 85 8.37 -18.84 -7.33
C ALA A 85 8.92 -17.70 -6.43
N PHE A 86 10.13 -17.20 -6.70
CA PHE A 86 10.69 -16.06 -5.97
C PHE A 86 9.89 -14.76 -6.14
N ARG A 87 9.10 -14.63 -7.22
CA ARG A 87 8.17 -13.50 -7.38
C ARG A 87 7.08 -13.48 -6.32
N VAL A 88 6.75 -14.62 -5.71
CA VAL A 88 5.77 -14.77 -4.61
C VAL A 88 6.47 -14.86 -3.25
N ILE A 89 7.63 -15.52 -3.17
CA ILE A 89 8.38 -15.69 -1.92
C ILE A 89 8.98 -14.36 -1.43
N LEU A 90 9.68 -13.62 -2.30
CA LEU A 90 10.38 -12.39 -1.89
C LEU A 90 9.45 -11.30 -1.33
N PRO A 91 8.25 -11.05 -1.90
CA PRO A 91 7.27 -10.16 -1.29
C PRO A 91 6.86 -10.55 0.12
N MET A 92 6.80 -11.85 0.42
CA MET A 92 6.41 -12.38 1.72
C MET A 92 7.53 -12.24 2.74
N ILE A 93 8.80 -12.30 2.32
CA ILE A 93 9.98 -12.07 3.18
C ILE A 93 10.00 -10.65 3.76
N TYR A 94 9.40 -9.67 3.09
CA TYR A 94 9.26 -8.33 3.68
C TYR A 94 8.45 -8.33 4.97
N ALA A 95 7.50 -9.25 5.17
CA ALA A 95 6.69 -9.30 6.39
C ALA A 95 7.54 -9.52 7.66
N PRO A 96 8.32 -10.61 7.79
CA PRO A 96 9.19 -10.79 8.95
C PRO A 96 10.27 -9.71 9.04
N CYS A 97 10.82 -9.23 7.92
CA CYS A 97 11.83 -8.17 7.93
C CYS A 97 11.28 -6.86 8.49
N ALA A 98 10.12 -6.42 8.00
CA ALA A 98 9.43 -5.23 8.48
C ALA A 98 8.97 -5.40 9.93
N LEU A 99 8.53 -6.60 10.33
CA LEU A 99 8.17 -6.91 11.71
C LEU A 99 9.37 -6.72 12.65
N ILE A 100 10.54 -7.26 12.29
CA ILE A 100 11.78 -7.12 13.05
C ILE A 100 12.19 -5.65 13.08
N LEU A 101 12.32 -4.99 11.92
CA LEU A 101 12.69 -3.58 11.82
C LEU A 101 11.81 -2.67 12.68
N LEU A 102 10.49 -2.79 12.54
CA LEU A 102 9.54 -1.96 13.27
C LEU A 102 9.44 -2.34 14.76
N SER A 103 9.77 -3.57 15.14
CA SER A 103 9.93 -3.89 16.56
C SER A 103 11.11 -3.12 17.16
N HIS A 104 12.19 -2.93 16.38
CA HIS A 104 13.45 -2.30 16.82
C HIS A 104 13.43 -0.80 17.04
N LEU A 105 12.37 -0.14 16.60
CA LEU A 105 12.29 1.30 16.57
C LEU A 105 11.35 1.82 17.67
N ALA A 106 11.78 2.87 18.36
CA ALA A 106 10.90 3.60 19.27
C ALA A 106 9.64 4.11 18.53
N PRO A 107 8.47 4.24 19.20
CA PRO A 107 7.22 4.62 18.55
C PRO A 107 7.30 5.89 17.69
N ALA A 108 7.98 6.92 18.18
CA ALA A 108 8.19 8.16 17.44
C ALA A 108 9.05 7.95 16.19
N THR A 109 10.13 7.16 16.29
CA THR A 109 11.01 6.85 15.17
C THR A 109 10.31 6.02 14.11
N ARG A 110 9.45 5.06 14.49
CA ARG A 110 8.63 4.29 13.54
C ARG A 110 7.75 5.18 12.69
N ARG A 111 6.96 6.04 13.34
CA ARG A 111 6.06 6.96 12.64
C ARG A 111 6.83 7.83 11.67
N ARG A 112 7.99 8.36 12.10
CA ARG A 112 8.81 9.19 11.22
C ARG A 112 9.43 8.40 10.06
N LEU A 113 9.85 7.15 10.28
CA LEU A 113 10.35 6.28 9.22
C LEU A 113 9.30 6.05 8.13
N ILE A 114 8.07 5.70 8.53
CA ILE A 114 6.96 5.47 7.59
C ILE A 114 6.65 6.74 6.78
N VAL A 115 6.57 7.88 7.46
CA VAL A 115 6.34 9.17 6.78
C VAL A 115 7.50 9.50 5.85
N ALA A 116 8.74 9.31 6.28
CA ALA A 116 9.93 9.53 5.46
C ALA A 116 9.93 8.63 4.23
N MET A 117 9.52 7.37 4.35
CA MET A 117 9.37 6.46 3.20
C MET A 117 8.31 6.94 2.20
N ALA A 118 7.14 7.38 2.69
CA ALA A 118 6.10 7.93 1.83
C ALA A 118 6.59 9.18 1.07
N LEU A 119 7.30 10.07 1.76
CA LEU A 119 7.90 11.28 1.16
C LEU A 119 9.07 10.95 0.23
N ALA A 120 9.84 9.90 0.52
CA ALA A 120 10.93 9.45 -0.33
C ALA A 120 10.39 8.95 -1.69
N GLY A 121 9.25 8.26 -1.70
CA GLY A 121 8.56 7.93 -2.95
C GLY A 121 8.21 9.17 -3.78
N VAL A 122 7.76 10.24 -3.14
CA VAL A 122 7.49 11.53 -3.81
C VAL A 122 8.76 12.14 -4.39
N LEU A 123 9.86 12.13 -3.65
CA LEU A 123 11.16 12.63 -4.11
C LEU A 123 11.71 11.87 -5.31
N VAL A 124 11.34 10.60 -5.47
CA VAL A 124 11.68 9.81 -6.66
C VAL A 124 10.73 10.10 -7.83
N LEU A 125 9.44 10.26 -7.54
CA LEU A 125 8.44 10.48 -8.57
C LEU A 125 8.57 11.86 -9.23
N ALA A 126 8.99 12.89 -8.50
CA ALA A 126 9.20 14.21 -9.06
C ALA A 126 10.22 14.23 -10.22
N PRO A 127 11.45 13.69 -10.07
CA PRO A 127 12.37 13.50 -11.19
C PRO A 127 11.79 12.66 -12.34
N ALA A 128 11.05 11.59 -12.04
CA ALA A 128 10.42 10.79 -13.09
C ALA A 128 9.38 11.58 -13.89
N LEU A 129 8.62 12.47 -13.23
CA LEU A 129 7.71 13.39 -13.90
C LEU A 129 8.45 14.40 -14.78
N LEU A 130 9.55 14.97 -14.29
CA LEU A 130 10.37 15.90 -15.08
C LEU A 130 10.99 15.19 -16.29
N LEU A 131 11.52 13.98 -16.11
CA LEU A 131 12.07 13.15 -17.20
C LEU A 131 10.99 12.76 -18.21
N SER A 132 9.73 12.59 -17.79
CA SER A 132 8.62 12.28 -18.72
C SER A 132 8.35 13.42 -19.70
N GLN A 133 8.80 14.64 -19.40
CA GLN A 133 8.67 15.81 -20.24
C GLN A 133 9.94 16.10 -21.06
N SER A 134 11.06 15.39 -20.80
CA SER A 134 12.28 15.55 -21.57
C SER A 134 12.34 14.50 -22.68
N GLY A 135 12.63 14.90 -23.92
CA GLY A 135 12.65 13.98 -25.06
C GLY A 135 13.60 12.79 -24.86
N SER A 136 14.74 13.00 -24.20
CA SER A 136 15.70 11.92 -23.88
C SER A 136 15.33 11.11 -22.64
N GLY A 137 14.60 11.69 -21.67
CA GLY A 137 14.17 11.02 -20.45
C GLY A 137 12.88 10.23 -20.61
N GLU A 138 12.04 10.57 -21.59
CA GLU A 138 10.73 9.96 -21.82
C GLU A 138 10.84 8.44 -21.97
N ALA A 139 11.79 7.96 -22.78
CA ALA A 139 11.99 6.53 -23.02
C ALA A 139 12.39 5.74 -21.75
N LEU A 140 12.93 6.39 -20.73
CA LEU A 140 13.32 5.74 -19.47
C LEU A 140 12.12 5.54 -18.54
N VAL A 141 11.20 6.50 -18.51
CA VAL A 141 10.14 6.59 -17.48
C VAL A 141 8.74 6.40 -18.03
N MET A 142 8.55 6.49 -19.34
CA MET A 142 7.28 6.27 -20.03
C MET A 142 7.32 4.97 -20.86
N ARG A 143 6.16 4.30 -20.96
CA ARG A 143 5.96 3.17 -21.88
C ARG A 143 4.53 3.22 -22.38
N GLU A 144 4.34 3.12 -23.70
CA GLU A 144 3.01 3.17 -24.32
C GLU A 144 2.21 4.41 -23.85
N TYR A 145 2.88 5.56 -23.75
CA TYR A 145 2.34 6.83 -23.24
C TYR A 145 1.91 6.84 -21.76
N ARG A 146 2.29 5.84 -20.98
CA ARG A 146 1.99 5.74 -19.56
C ARG A 146 3.26 5.92 -18.73
N LEU A 147 3.15 6.68 -17.65
CA LEU A 147 4.24 6.82 -16.69
C LEU A 147 4.43 5.48 -15.97
N THR A 148 5.60 4.88 -16.18
CA THR A 148 6.10 3.74 -15.42
C THR A 148 7.05 4.17 -14.31
N ALA A 149 7.61 5.38 -14.41
CA ALA A 149 8.70 5.86 -13.57
C ALA A 149 9.83 4.80 -13.56
N PHE A 150 10.16 4.25 -12.40
CA PHE A 150 11.19 3.21 -12.27
C PHE A 150 10.60 1.81 -12.07
N PHE A 151 9.29 1.64 -12.20
CA PHE A 151 8.60 0.35 -12.07
C PHE A 151 8.63 -0.44 -13.38
N GLU A 152 8.35 -1.74 -13.32
CA GLU A 152 8.32 -2.61 -14.51
C GLU A 152 7.19 -2.21 -15.47
N ASN A 153 6.07 -1.77 -14.91
CA ASN A 153 4.89 -1.32 -15.65
C ASN A 153 4.14 -0.23 -14.87
N ALA A 154 3.26 0.48 -15.57
CA ALA A 154 2.53 1.61 -15.01
C ALA A 154 1.49 1.19 -13.94
N ASN A 155 1.05 -0.07 -13.97
CA ASN A 155 0.14 -0.62 -12.96
C ASN A 155 0.82 -0.77 -11.60
N GLN A 156 2.07 -1.22 -11.55
CA GLN A 156 2.87 -1.28 -10.32
C GLN A 156 3.03 0.12 -9.69
N LEU A 157 3.34 1.13 -10.52
CA LEU A 157 3.36 2.52 -10.07
C LEU A 157 2.01 2.93 -9.47
N GLY A 158 0.92 2.68 -10.21
CA GLY A 158 -0.43 3.02 -9.77
C GLY A 158 -0.79 2.39 -8.42
N VAL A 159 -0.49 1.11 -8.22
CA VAL A 159 -0.76 0.39 -6.97
C VAL A 159 0.10 0.90 -5.80
N VAL A 160 1.35 1.27 -6.05
CA VAL A 160 2.21 1.87 -5.01
C VAL A 160 1.71 3.25 -4.61
N VAL A 161 1.37 4.10 -5.59
CA VAL A 161 0.80 5.42 -5.32
C VAL A 161 -0.53 5.28 -4.57
N LEU A 162 -1.38 4.34 -4.98
CA LEU A 162 -2.63 4.00 -4.29
C LEU A 162 -2.40 3.62 -2.82
N ALA A 163 -1.37 2.82 -2.53
CA ALA A 163 -1.06 2.42 -1.15
C ALA A 163 -0.66 3.63 -0.27
N ILE A 164 0.13 4.55 -0.84
CA ILE A 164 0.65 5.73 -0.13
C ILE A 164 -0.39 6.86 -0.05
N TRP A 165 -1.33 6.91 -0.99
CA TRP A 165 -2.30 7.98 -1.15
C TRP A 165 -3.09 8.33 0.13
N PRO A 166 -3.70 7.35 0.85
CA PRO A 166 -4.36 7.63 2.12
C PRO A 166 -3.47 8.35 3.13
N LEU A 167 -2.21 7.95 3.23
CA LEU A 167 -1.25 8.54 4.16
C LEU A 167 -0.92 9.98 3.77
N ALA A 168 -0.73 10.26 2.48
CA ALA A 168 -0.51 11.63 2.01
C ALA A 168 -1.70 12.55 2.35
N VAL A 169 -2.93 12.08 2.13
CA VAL A 169 -4.15 12.80 2.52
C VAL A 169 -4.19 13.05 4.03
N ALA A 170 -3.90 12.03 4.85
CA ALA A 170 -3.83 12.20 6.31
C ALA A 170 -2.78 13.22 6.75
N LEU A 171 -1.61 13.27 6.08
CA LEU A 171 -0.56 14.24 6.39
C LEU A 171 -1.00 15.67 6.07
N VAL A 172 -1.72 15.90 4.96
CA VAL A 172 -2.31 17.21 4.64
C VAL A 172 -3.30 17.63 5.73
N LEU A 173 -4.23 16.73 6.08
CA LEU A 173 -5.31 17.01 7.03
C LEU A 173 -4.80 17.24 8.46
N THR A 174 -3.72 16.55 8.84
CA THR A 174 -3.19 16.59 10.23
C THR A 174 -1.91 17.42 10.38
N ALA A 175 -1.48 18.14 9.32
CA ALA A 175 -0.30 18.98 9.36
C ALA A 175 -0.45 20.08 10.44
N PRO A 176 0.52 20.19 11.37
CA PRO A 176 0.42 21.13 12.49
C PRO A 176 0.74 22.58 12.09
N THR A 177 1.45 22.79 10.98
CA THR A 177 1.85 24.12 10.50
C THR A 177 1.49 24.30 9.04
N ALA A 178 1.28 25.55 8.61
CA ALA A 178 0.98 25.88 7.21
C ALA A 178 2.10 25.43 6.25
N ARG A 179 3.37 25.53 6.67
CA ARG A 179 4.53 25.05 5.89
C ARG A 179 4.48 23.55 5.66
N LEU A 180 4.25 22.76 6.71
CA LEU A 180 4.13 21.31 6.58
C LEU A 180 2.90 20.91 5.77
N ARG A 181 1.80 21.67 5.88
CA ARG A 181 0.61 21.46 5.05
C ARG A 181 0.93 21.71 3.57
N LEU A 182 1.61 22.81 3.25
CA LEU A 182 2.02 23.12 1.89
C LEU A 182 2.92 22.02 1.30
N LEU A 183 3.90 21.53 2.07
CA LEU A 183 4.76 20.41 1.66
C LEU A 183 3.95 19.13 1.43
N ALA A 184 3.03 18.80 2.33
CA ALA A 184 2.16 17.63 2.18
C ALA A 184 1.21 17.77 0.98
N THR A 185 0.71 18.97 0.70
CA THR A 185 -0.12 19.24 -0.48
C THR A 185 0.69 19.11 -1.77
N GLY A 186 1.92 19.63 -1.80
CA GLY A 186 2.83 19.43 -2.93
C GLY A 186 3.14 17.95 -3.17
N ALA A 187 3.39 17.19 -2.10
CA ALA A 187 3.55 15.74 -2.18
C ALA A 187 2.31 15.03 -2.72
N LEU A 188 1.12 15.40 -2.25
CA LEU A 188 -0.14 14.85 -2.75
C LEU A 188 -0.37 15.20 -4.24
N ALA A 189 0.00 16.42 -4.67
CA ALA A 189 -0.08 16.83 -6.07
C ALA A 189 0.86 16.01 -6.98
N ILE A 190 2.09 15.74 -6.53
CA ILE A 190 3.04 14.87 -7.24
C ILE A 190 2.48 13.44 -7.37
N LEU A 191 1.93 12.88 -6.29
CA LEU A 191 1.26 11.57 -6.33
C LEU A 191 0.05 11.59 -7.27
N GLY A 192 -0.71 12.69 -7.29
CA GLY A 192 -1.86 12.90 -8.16
C GLY A 192 -1.48 12.92 -9.64
N ALA A 193 -0.41 13.65 -9.98
CA ALA A 193 0.14 13.64 -11.32
C ALA A 193 0.66 12.24 -11.70
N ALA A 194 1.37 11.56 -10.80
CA ALA A 194 1.90 10.22 -11.05
C ALA A 194 0.79 9.18 -11.29
N ILE A 195 -0.30 9.18 -10.48
CA ILE A 195 -1.40 8.23 -10.67
C ILE A 195 -2.18 8.51 -11.95
N LEU A 196 -2.38 9.79 -12.30
CA LEU A 196 -3.04 10.20 -13.54
C LEU A 196 -2.22 9.77 -14.77
N LEU A 197 -0.93 10.09 -14.79
CA LEU A 197 -0.03 9.75 -15.90
C LEU A 197 0.28 8.25 -15.97
N SER A 198 0.12 7.51 -14.88
CA SER A 198 0.19 6.03 -14.93
C SER A 198 -0.92 5.43 -15.78
N GLY A 199 -2.02 6.15 -16.04
CA GLY A 199 -3.19 5.65 -16.78
C GLY A 199 -3.90 4.48 -16.08
N THR A 200 -3.60 4.20 -14.80
CA THR A 200 -4.16 3.06 -14.08
C THR A 200 -5.53 3.41 -13.51
N LYS A 201 -6.57 3.18 -14.30
CA LYS A 201 -7.98 3.53 -13.98
C LYS A 201 -8.40 3.05 -12.59
N THR A 202 -8.12 1.79 -12.28
CA THR A 202 -8.44 1.19 -10.97
C THR A 202 -7.73 1.91 -9.83
N ALA A 203 -6.44 2.17 -9.97
CA ALA A 203 -5.67 2.85 -8.93
C ALA A 203 -6.19 4.27 -8.71
N MET A 204 -6.53 4.99 -9.77
CA MET A 204 -7.13 6.32 -9.69
C MET A 204 -8.47 6.30 -8.94
N ALA A 205 -9.40 5.42 -9.33
CA ALA A 205 -10.70 5.28 -8.67
C ALA A 205 -10.57 4.91 -7.18
N LEU A 206 -9.76 3.89 -6.89
CA LEU A 206 -9.48 3.46 -5.51
C LEU A 206 -8.73 4.55 -4.71
N GLY A 207 -7.90 5.37 -5.37
CA GLY A 207 -7.22 6.51 -4.78
C GLY A 207 -8.22 7.55 -4.29
N PHE A 208 -9.16 7.95 -5.14
CA PHE A 208 -10.24 8.86 -4.74
C PHE A 208 -11.08 8.31 -3.58
N VAL A 209 -11.51 7.05 -3.67
CA VAL A 209 -12.30 6.40 -2.61
C VAL A 209 -11.51 6.39 -1.29
N SER A 210 -10.26 5.93 -1.32
CA SER A 210 -9.44 5.82 -0.11
C SER A 210 -9.10 7.19 0.50
N GLY A 211 -8.87 8.22 -0.32
CA GLY A 211 -8.69 9.60 0.14
C GLY A 211 -9.97 10.17 0.77
N ALA A 212 -11.13 9.95 0.16
CA ALA A 212 -12.43 10.35 0.71
C ALA A 212 -12.69 9.66 2.06
N LEU A 213 -12.38 8.36 2.19
CA LEU A 213 -12.51 7.63 3.45
C LEU A 213 -11.61 8.21 4.56
N VAL A 214 -10.36 8.58 4.25
CA VAL A 214 -9.47 9.25 5.22
C VAL A 214 -10.03 10.61 5.63
N TRP A 215 -10.58 11.37 4.69
CA TRP A 215 -11.17 12.67 4.98
C TRP A 215 -12.43 12.55 5.85
N LEU A 216 -13.34 11.63 5.53
CA LEU A 216 -14.53 11.33 6.32
C LEU A 216 -14.15 10.86 7.73
N TYR A 217 -13.15 9.97 7.83
CA TYR A 217 -12.63 9.54 9.11
C TYR A 217 -12.07 10.72 9.92
N HIS A 218 -11.23 11.57 9.32
CA HIS A 218 -10.72 12.78 9.97
C HIS A 218 -11.82 13.73 10.44
N ALA A 219 -12.89 13.88 9.65
CA ALA A 219 -14.03 14.74 9.94
C ALA A 219 -14.92 14.24 11.08
N SER A 220 -15.17 12.94 11.12
CA SER A 220 -15.86 12.28 12.23
C SER A 220 -15.13 12.58 13.55
N ARG A 221 -13.79 12.58 13.52
CA ARG A 221 -12.94 12.88 14.68
C ARG A 221 -12.90 14.39 15.03
N SER A 222 -13.24 15.31 14.12
CA SER A 222 -13.39 16.74 14.46
C SER A 222 -14.72 17.10 15.11
N GLY A 223 -15.75 16.25 14.98
CA GLY A 223 -17.14 16.70 15.11
C GLY A 223 -17.58 17.63 13.97
N SER A 224 -16.88 17.63 12.83
CA SER A 224 -17.21 18.47 11.67
C SER A 224 -17.83 17.69 10.51
N LEU A 225 -18.41 16.51 10.79
CA LEU A 225 -18.86 15.58 9.76
C LEU A 225 -19.83 16.22 8.78
N GLY A 226 -20.84 16.96 9.26
CA GLY A 226 -21.79 17.67 8.40
C GLY A 226 -21.11 18.67 7.46
N LYS A 227 -20.21 19.51 7.99
CA LYS A 227 -19.42 20.45 7.17
C LYS A 227 -18.56 19.72 6.14
N THR A 228 -17.94 18.61 6.53
CA THR A 228 -17.11 17.82 5.61
C THR A 228 -17.93 17.13 4.53
N LEU A 229 -19.11 16.59 4.85
CA LEU A 229 -20.00 16.02 3.83
C LEU A 229 -20.38 17.08 2.80
N VAL A 230 -20.72 18.29 3.24
CA VAL A 230 -20.99 19.42 2.34
C VAL A 230 -19.75 19.77 1.51
N THR A 231 -18.56 19.88 2.12
CA THR A 231 -17.31 20.16 1.39
C THR A 231 -16.98 19.07 0.38
N LEU A 232 -17.20 17.80 0.72
CA LEU A 232 -16.97 16.66 -0.17
C LEU A 232 -17.94 16.70 -1.35
N THR A 233 -19.22 16.97 -1.11
CA THR A 233 -20.22 17.14 -2.16
C THR A 233 -19.83 18.29 -3.10
N ILE A 234 -19.45 19.45 -2.56
CA ILE A 234 -18.98 20.59 -3.37
C ILE A 234 -17.74 20.19 -4.17
N ALA A 235 -16.76 19.52 -3.55
CA ALA A 235 -15.55 19.08 -4.23
C ALA A 235 -15.86 18.08 -5.36
N LEU A 236 -16.77 17.13 -5.15
CA LEU A 236 -17.23 16.20 -6.17
C LEU A 236 -17.91 16.94 -7.33
N CYS A 237 -18.80 17.89 -7.04
CA CYS A 237 -19.42 18.73 -8.07
C CYS A 237 -18.38 19.53 -8.86
N LEU A 238 -17.40 20.13 -8.17
CA LEU A 238 -16.31 20.87 -8.80
C LEU A 238 -15.43 19.97 -9.67
N ILE A 239 -15.15 18.72 -9.27
CA ILE A 239 -14.41 17.75 -10.09
C ILE A 239 -15.21 17.41 -11.34
N VAL A 240 -16.50 17.13 -11.20
CA VAL A 240 -17.39 16.82 -12.34
C VAL A 240 -17.42 17.98 -13.34
N LEU A 241 -17.37 19.22 -12.88
CA LEU A 241 -17.28 20.42 -13.73
C LEU A 241 -15.86 20.66 -14.27
N ALA A 242 -14.83 20.36 -13.49
CA ALA A 242 -13.44 20.59 -13.87
C ALA A 242 -12.97 19.64 -14.98
N VAL A 243 -13.47 18.40 -15.03
CA VAL A 243 -13.14 17.44 -16.09
C VAL A 243 -13.46 17.97 -17.49
N PRO A 244 -14.71 18.36 -17.84
CA PRO A 244 -15.02 18.87 -19.16
C PRO A 244 -14.29 20.19 -19.46
N VAL A 245 -14.12 21.07 -18.48
CA VAL A 245 -13.34 22.33 -18.64
C VAL A 245 -11.88 22.02 -18.96
N THR A 246 -11.28 21.06 -18.26
CA THR A 246 -9.89 20.65 -18.50
C THR A 246 -9.75 20.01 -19.88
N LEU A 247 -10.68 19.15 -20.28
CA LEU A 247 -10.69 18.54 -21.62
C LEU A 247 -10.82 19.61 -22.71
N TRP A 248 -11.67 20.62 -22.50
CA TRP A 248 -11.81 21.76 -23.39
C TRP A 248 -10.53 22.60 -23.46
N LEU A 249 -9.87 22.88 -22.33
CA LEU A 249 -8.58 23.58 -22.33
C LEU A 249 -7.48 22.77 -23.03
N ILE A 250 -7.43 21.45 -22.83
CA ILE A 250 -6.48 20.56 -23.51
C ILE A 250 -6.75 20.51 -25.02
N SER A 251 -8.03 20.52 -25.45
CA SER A 251 -8.39 20.52 -26.88
C SER A 251 -7.84 21.74 -27.62
N ILE A 252 -7.83 22.89 -26.96
CA ILE A 252 -7.31 24.15 -27.51
C ILE A 252 -5.77 24.18 -27.45
N SER A 253 -5.19 23.86 -26.29
CA SER A 253 -3.74 24.01 -26.03
C SER A 253 -2.87 22.93 -26.69
N SER A 254 -3.36 21.69 -26.78
CA SER A 254 -2.62 20.58 -27.38
C SER A 254 -3.58 19.58 -28.02
N PRO A 255 -3.92 19.75 -29.31
CA PRO A 255 -4.80 18.84 -30.04
C PRO A 255 -4.30 17.38 -30.00
N THR A 256 -2.98 17.17 -29.97
CA THR A 256 -2.39 15.84 -29.83
C THR A 256 -2.63 15.25 -28.44
N ALA A 257 -2.46 16.02 -27.36
CA ALA A 257 -2.80 15.53 -26.02
C ALA A 257 -4.31 15.29 -25.87
N PHE A 258 -5.14 16.15 -26.46
CA PHE A 258 -6.58 15.97 -26.48
C PHE A 258 -7.00 14.70 -27.21
N ARG A 259 -6.43 14.41 -28.39
CA ARG A 259 -6.68 13.14 -29.10
C ARG A 259 -6.25 11.94 -28.25
N LYS A 260 -5.13 12.02 -27.54
CA LYS A 260 -4.67 10.95 -26.64
C LYS A 260 -5.64 10.73 -25.48
N VAL A 261 -6.00 11.80 -24.75
CA VAL A 261 -6.94 11.74 -23.62
C VAL A 261 -8.35 11.33 -24.07
N SER A 262 -8.82 11.89 -25.19
CA SER A 262 -10.11 11.53 -25.77
C SER A 262 -10.14 10.10 -26.28
N ALA A 263 -9.05 9.58 -26.85
CA ALA A 263 -8.97 8.15 -27.20
C ALA A 263 -9.04 7.25 -25.96
N ILE A 264 -8.41 7.65 -24.84
CA ILE A 264 -8.50 6.94 -23.55
C ILE A 264 -9.93 6.97 -22.98
N LEU A 265 -10.66 8.09 -23.16
CA LEU A 265 -12.03 8.26 -22.69
C LEU A 265 -13.07 7.58 -23.62
N ALA A 266 -12.94 7.75 -24.94
CA ALA A 266 -13.89 7.32 -25.97
C ALA A 266 -13.76 5.84 -26.35
N ASN A 267 -12.54 5.27 -26.38
CA ASN A 267 -12.36 3.82 -26.52
C ASN A 267 -12.65 3.06 -25.21
N GLY A 268 -13.18 3.78 -24.20
CA GLY A 268 -13.86 3.22 -23.07
C GLY A 268 -13.00 3.15 -21.81
N VAL A 269 -13.59 3.61 -20.71
CA VAL A 269 -13.31 3.17 -19.33
C VAL A 269 -13.33 1.62 -19.24
N TRP A 270 -14.07 0.98 -20.15
CA TRP A 270 -14.10 -0.46 -20.43
C TRP A 270 -13.41 -0.73 -21.78
N GLU A 271 -12.10 -0.94 -21.81
CA GLU A 271 -11.50 -1.57 -23.00
C GLU A 271 -12.08 -2.98 -23.09
N TYR A 272 -13.10 -3.16 -23.91
CA TYR A 272 -13.78 -4.42 -24.15
C TYR A 272 -12.76 -5.53 -24.47
N ARG A 273 -11.70 -5.20 -25.23
CA ARG A 273 -10.56 -6.10 -25.48
C ARG A 273 -9.79 -6.49 -24.22
N SER A 274 -9.53 -5.56 -23.28
CA SER A 274 -8.81 -5.90 -22.04
C SER A 274 -9.66 -6.77 -21.11
N ILE A 275 -10.98 -6.56 -21.08
CA ILE A 275 -11.90 -7.34 -20.25
C ILE A 275 -12.09 -8.73 -20.84
N GLN A 276 -12.30 -8.84 -22.15
CA GLN A 276 -12.35 -10.13 -22.84
C GLN A 276 -11.04 -10.90 -22.69
N THR A 277 -9.90 -10.22 -22.83
CA THR A 277 -8.59 -10.85 -22.60
C THR A 277 -8.44 -11.32 -21.16
N ARG A 278 -8.88 -10.51 -20.19
CA ARG A 278 -8.87 -10.88 -18.75
C ARG A 278 -9.81 -12.03 -18.46
N ASP A 279 -11.00 -12.07 -19.04
CA ASP A 279 -11.96 -13.17 -18.87
C ASP A 279 -11.36 -14.48 -19.38
N VAL A 280 -10.76 -14.49 -20.57
CA VAL A 280 -10.05 -15.65 -21.10
C VAL A 280 -8.89 -16.08 -20.19
N ILE A 281 -8.08 -15.12 -19.71
CA ILE A 281 -7.00 -15.40 -18.75
C ILE A 281 -7.56 -15.97 -17.44
N TRP A 282 -8.66 -15.43 -16.93
CA TRP A 282 -9.26 -15.85 -15.66
C TRP A 282 -9.85 -17.25 -15.77
N GLN A 283 -10.59 -17.53 -16.83
CA GLN A 283 -11.13 -18.86 -17.11
C GLN A 283 -10.01 -19.88 -17.24
N GLU A 284 -8.93 -19.54 -17.95
CA GLU A 284 -7.76 -20.41 -18.05
C GLU A 284 -7.08 -20.62 -16.68
N SER A 285 -6.92 -19.57 -15.88
CA SER A 285 -6.37 -19.67 -14.53
C SER A 285 -7.20 -20.54 -13.61
N ILE A 286 -8.54 -20.43 -13.68
CA ILE A 286 -9.48 -21.29 -12.95
C ILE A 286 -9.33 -22.73 -13.44
N ARG A 287 -9.34 -22.97 -14.75
CA ARG A 287 -9.18 -24.30 -15.36
C ARG A 287 -7.88 -24.97 -14.92
N LEU A 288 -6.77 -24.25 -14.95
CA LEU A 288 -5.46 -24.74 -14.50
C LEU A 288 -5.44 -25.03 -13.00
N GLY A 289 -6.02 -24.15 -12.18
CA GLY A 289 -6.14 -24.37 -10.73
C GLY A 289 -7.01 -25.59 -10.39
N LEU A 290 -8.11 -25.81 -11.11
CA LEU A 290 -8.96 -26.99 -10.96
C LEU A 290 -8.27 -28.28 -11.42
N LYS A 291 -7.44 -28.22 -12.48
CA LYS A 291 -6.65 -29.36 -12.94
C LYS A 291 -5.52 -29.73 -11.98
N HIS A 292 -4.96 -28.75 -11.26
CA HIS A 292 -3.86 -28.93 -10.33
C HIS A 292 -4.21 -28.41 -8.92
N PRO A 293 -5.20 -29.02 -8.23
CA PRO A 293 -5.82 -28.42 -7.05
C PRO A 293 -4.89 -28.30 -5.83
N LEU A 294 -3.85 -29.12 -5.72
CA LEU A 294 -2.97 -29.14 -4.54
C LEU A 294 -1.82 -28.14 -4.64
N LEU A 295 -1.04 -28.19 -5.72
CA LEU A 295 0.20 -27.40 -5.90
C LEU A 295 0.13 -26.40 -7.05
N GLY A 296 -0.98 -26.35 -7.79
CA GLY A 296 -1.10 -25.51 -8.98
C GLY A 296 -0.11 -25.90 -10.08
N THR A 297 0.17 -24.94 -10.96
CA THR A 297 1.14 -25.08 -12.07
C THR A 297 2.52 -24.50 -11.74
N GLY A 298 2.78 -24.19 -10.46
CA GLY A 298 3.98 -23.50 -10.02
C GLY A 298 3.77 -22.00 -9.80
N ALA A 299 4.21 -21.48 -8.65
CA ALA A 299 4.11 -20.06 -8.31
C ALA A 299 4.83 -19.17 -9.32
N GLY A 300 4.17 -18.09 -9.76
CA GLY A 300 4.71 -17.16 -10.76
C GLY A 300 4.79 -17.71 -12.19
N SER A 301 4.24 -18.89 -12.47
CA SER A 301 4.12 -19.42 -13.82
C SER A 301 3.27 -18.51 -14.71
N LYS A 302 3.49 -18.55 -16.03
CA LYS A 302 2.73 -17.74 -17.00
C LYS A 302 1.38 -18.40 -17.32
N VAL A 303 0.42 -17.60 -17.77
CA VAL A 303 -0.88 -18.06 -18.28
C VAL A 303 -1.12 -17.42 -19.64
N LEU A 304 -1.30 -18.23 -20.69
CA LEU A 304 -1.48 -17.76 -22.08
C LEU A 304 -0.42 -16.73 -22.55
N GLY A 305 0.83 -16.92 -22.12
CA GLY A 305 1.93 -15.99 -22.42
C GLY A 305 2.03 -14.76 -21.50
N TYR A 306 0.98 -14.46 -20.72
CA TYR A 306 0.97 -13.39 -19.72
C TYR A 306 1.71 -13.78 -18.45
N SER A 307 2.32 -12.80 -17.79
CA SER A 307 3.14 -13.01 -16.59
C SER A 307 2.34 -13.24 -15.31
N HIS A 308 1.02 -13.01 -15.32
CA HIS A 308 0.10 -13.16 -14.19
C HIS A 308 -1.37 -13.08 -14.67
N SER A 309 -2.31 -13.44 -13.79
CA SER A 309 -3.75 -13.48 -14.07
C SER A 309 -4.44 -12.12 -14.00
N HIS A 310 -3.75 -11.06 -13.58
CA HIS A 310 -4.38 -9.76 -13.26
C HIS A 310 -5.39 -9.82 -12.10
N ASN A 311 -5.37 -10.93 -11.34
CA ASN A 311 -6.08 -11.11 -10.11
C ASN A 311 -5.22 -11.95 -9.16
N MET A 312 -4.80 -11.36 -8.04
CA MET A 312 -3.92 -12.01 -7.07
C MET A 312 -4.50 -13.35 -6.57
N SER A 313 -5.80 -13.43 -6.28
CA SER A 313 -6.40 -14.69 -5.81
C SER A 313 -6.34 -15.79 -6.86
N LEU A 314 -6.61 -15.48 -8.12
CA LEU A 314 -6.48 -16.45 -9.23
C LEU A 314 -5.03 -16.87 -9.45
N ASP A 315 -4.08 -15.96 -9.29
CA ASP A 315 -2.66 -16.29 -9.42
C ASP A 315 -2.18 -17.24 -8.31
N TYR A 316 -2.68 -17.07 -7.09
CA TYR A 316 -2.35 -17.97 -5.99
C TYR A 316 -3.07 -19.32 -6.14
N PHE A 317 -4.32 -19.33 -6.61
CA PHE A 317 -5.04 -20.56 -6.91
C PHE A 317 -4.39 -21.36 -8.04
N ARG A 318 -4.11 -20.71 -9.17
CA ARG A 318 -3.44 -21.32 -10.31
C ARG A 318 -2.02 -21.76 -9.98
N GLY A 319 -1.26 -20.92 -9.27
CA GLY A 319 0.17 -21.13 -9.02
C GLY A 319 0.47 -22.09 -7.86
N MET A 320 -0.39 -22.15 -6.85
CA MET A 320 -0.15 -22.90 -5.60
C MET A 320 -1.35 -23.74 -5.12
N GLY A 321 -2.39 -23.88 -5.95
CA GLY A 321 -3.58 -24.66 -5.62
C GLY A 321 -4.51 -24.01 -4.59
N ILE A 322 -5.48 -24.78 -4.11
CA ILE A 322 -6.51 -24.33 -3.16
C ILE A 322 -5.90 -23.88 -1.83
N LEU A 323 -4.83 -24.53 -1.38
CA LEU A 323 -4.15 -24.18 -0.13
C LEU A 323 -3.48 -22.79 -0.26
N GLY A 324 -2.88 -22.50 -1.41
CA GLY A 324 -2.30 -21.19 -1.69
C GLY A 324 -3.36 -20.09 -1.74
N LEU A 325 -4.50 -20.37 -2.36
CA LEU A 325 -5.65 -19.48 -2.37
C LEU A 325 -6.16 -19.19 -0.95
N VAL A 326 -6.37 -20.23 -0.13
CA VAL A 326 -6.85 -20.08 1.25
C VAL A 326 -5.88 -19.24 2.08
N ALA A 327 -4.57 -19.45 1.95
CA ALA A 327 -3.56 -18.66 2.65
C ALA A 327 -3.61 -17.17 2.23
N ALA A 328 -3.75 -16.89 0.93
CA ALA A 328 -3.87 -15.52 0.42
C ALA A 328 -5.16 -14.83 0.88
N LEU A 329 -6.30 -15.53 0.82
CA LEU A 329 -7.58 -15.01 1.29
C LEU A 329 -7.56 -14.77 2.80
N THR A 330 -6.90 -15.64 3.57
CA THR A 330 -6.71 -15.44 5.01
C THR A 330 -5.95 -14.16 5.30
N LEU A 331 -4.86 -13.89 4.56
CA LEU A 331 -4.11 -12.64 4.69
C LEU A 331 -4.97 -11.42 4.32
N LEU A 332 -5.71 -11.49 3.21
CA LEU A 332 -6.61 -10.42 2.76
C LEU A 332 -7.67 -10.09 3.82
N VAL A 333 -8.36 -11.11 4.33
CA VAL A 333 -9.40 -10.98 5.37
C VAL A 333 -8.80 -10.48 6.67
N ALA A 334 -7.61 -10.94 7.07
CA ALA A 334 -6.94 -10.46 8.27
C ALA A 334 -6.60 -8.97 8.19
N VAL A 335 -6.05 -8.50 7.07
CA VAL A 335 -5.72 -7.08 6.86
C VAL A 335 -7.00 -6.22 6.84
N ALA A 336 -8.04 -6.65 6.11
CA ALA A 336 -9.30 -5.93 6.02
C ALA A 336 -10.03 -5.88 7.37
N SER A 337 -10.14 -7.01 8.07
CA SER A 337 -10.79 -7.09 9.39
C SER A 337 -10.06 -6.26 10.44
N ARG A 338 -8.72 -6.22 10.42
CA ARG A 338 -7.94 -5.38 11.32
C ARG A 338 -8.14 -3.90 11.06
N THR A 339 -8.21 -3.50 9.78
CA THR A 339 -8.52 -2.14 9.37
C THR A 339 -9.91 -1.74 9.85
N ALA A 340 -10.92 -2.56 9.59
CA ALA A 340 -12.30 -2.33 10.02
C ALA A 340 -12.40 -2.26 11.56
N ALA A 341 -11.77 -3.20 12.28
CA ALA A 341 -11.76 -3.22 13.74
C ALA A 341 -11.08 -1.98 14.33
N PHE A 342 -9.97 -1.53 13.72
CA PHE A 342 -9.33 -0.28 14.15
C PHE A 342 -10.29 0.89 13.99
N VAL A 343 -10.79 1.12 12.77
CA VAL A 343 -11.68 2.24 12.43
C VAL A 343 -12.93 2.23 13.32
N ALA A 344 -13.61 1.08 13.47
CA ALA A 344 -14.78 0.95 14.32
C ALA A 344 -14.46 1.26 15.79
N SER A 345 -13.33 0.77 16.29
CA SER A 345 -12.93 0.99 17.69
C SER A 345 -12.52 2.43 18.00
N THR A 346 -12.20 3.25 16.99
CA THR A 346 -11.74 4.64 17.15
C THR A 346 -12.73 5.66 16.61
N TRP A 347 -13.76 5.25 15.90
CA TRP A 347 -14.76 6.13 15.28
C TRP A 347 -15.37 7.13 16.28
N HIS A 348 -15.79 6.66 17.46
CA HIS A 348 -16.51 7.47 18.46
C HIS A 348 -15.66 7.96 19.65
N LYS A 349 -14.35 7.70 19.70
CA LYS A 349 -13.54 8.06 20.88
C LYS A 349 -13.38 9.59 20.98
N GLY A 350 -13.23 10.15 22.18
CA GLY A 350 -12.91 11.59 22.34
C GLY A 350 -11.54 12.01 21.75
N VAL A 351 -11.23 13.30 21.91
CA VAL A 351 -10.15 14.10 21.27
C VAL A 351 -8.70 13.59 21.49
N VAL A 352 -8.46 12.62 22.39
CA VAL A 352 -7.17 12.42 23.07
C VAL A 352 -5.97 12.05 22.17
N ASP A 353 -6.14 11.66 20.90
CA ASP A 353 -5.01 11.61 19.93
C ASP A 353 -5.46 11.63 18.46
N ARG A 354 -6.17 12.70 18.07
CA ARG A 354 -6.79 12.81 16.74
C ARG A 354 -5.81 12.63 15.57
N SER A 355 -4.61 13.23 15.65
CA SER A 355 -3.64 13.17 14.55
C SER A 355 -3.06 11.76 14.38
N ALA A 356 -2.65 11.10 15.47
CA ALA A 356 -2.07 9.76 15.37
C ALA A 356 -3.10 8.73 14.92
N ASP A 357 -4.36 8.84 15.37
CA ASP A 357 -5.44 7.95 14.96
C ASP A 357 -5.72 8.06 13.45
N VAL A 358 -5.74 9.28 12.90
CA VAL A 358 -5.97 9.53 11.46
C VAL A 358 -4.83 9.01 10.60
N VAL A 359 -3.58 9.24 11.01
CA VAL A 359 -2.41 8.67 10.33
C VAL A 359 -2.43 7.13 10.38
N THR A 360 -2.78 6.55 11.52
CA THR A 360 -2.84 5.08 11.67
C THR A 360 -3.97 4.47 10.83
N ALA A 361 -5.15 5.11 10.79
CA ALA A 361 -6.26 4.69 9.93
C ALA A 361 -5.85 4.74 8.46
N ALA A 362 -5.20 5.83 8.04
CA ALA A 362 -4.71 5.99 6.68
C ALA A 362 -3.69 4.93 6.29
N MET A 363 -2.79 4.53 7.18
CA MET A 363 -1.85 3.45 6.90
C MET A 363 -2.56 2.09 6.72
N TYR A 364 -3.55 1.77 7.56
CA TYR A 364 -4.37 0.57 7.40
C TYR A 364 -5.19 0.58 6.10
N LEU A 365 -5.80 1.71 5.77
CA LEU A 365 -6.51 1.90 4.51
C LEU A 365 -5.56 1.73 3.33
N GLY A 366 -4.37 2.35 3.36
CA GLY A 366 -3.34 2.20 2.33
C GLY A 366 -2.96 0.74 2.08
N ALA A 367 -2.72 -0.03 3.15
CA ALA A 367 -2.44 -1.46 3.04
C ALA A 367 -3.63 -2.27 2.50
N THR A 368 -4.87 -1.92 2.90
CA THR A 368 -6.08 -2.59 2.43
C THR A 368 -6.32 -2.32 0.94
N PHE A 369 -6.26 -1.05 0.53
CA PHE A 369 -6.45 -0.64 -0.85
C PHE A 369 -5.34 -1.15 -1.78
N TYR A 370 -4.12 -1.32 -1.27
CA TYR A 370 -3.08 -2.04 -1.98
C TYR A 370 -3.52 -3.47 -2.33
N LEU A 371 -4.06 -4.23 -1.36
CA LEU A 371 -4.53 -5.60 -1.63
C LEU A 371 -5.74 -5.62 -2.57
N VAL A 372 -6.69 -4.70 -2.39
CA VAL A 372 -7.85 -4.57 -3.30
C VAL A 372 -7.39 -4.23 -4.73
N GLY A 373 -6.44 -3.31 -4.88
CA GLY A 373 -5.87 -2.96 -6.18
C GLY A 373 -5.20 -4.15 -6.87
N ASN A 374 -4.55 -5.03 -6.10
CA ASN A 374 -3.94 -6.26 -6.61
C ASN A 374 -4.94 -7.34 -7.04
N GLN A 375 -6.21 -7.27 -6.62
CA GLN A 375 -7.26 -8.15 -7.16
C GLN A 375 -7.68 -7.79 -8.59
N LEU A 376 -7.35 -6.57 -9.05
CA LEU A 376 -7.79 -6.03 -10.33
C LEU A 376 -6.64 -5.76 -11.31
N SER A 377 -5.40 -5.82 -10.81
CA SER A 377 -4.20 -5.41 -11.53
C SER A 377 -3.02 -6.37 -11.35
N ASP A 378 -3.07 -7.24 -10.32
CA ASP A 378 -2.04 -8.21 -9.93
C ASP A 378 -0.61 -7.72 -10.08
N SER A 379 -0.31 -6.73 -9.26
CA SER A 379 0.99 -6.07 -9.20
C SER A 379 1.70 -6.39 -7.90
N PHE A 380 1.36 -7.52 -7.25
CA PHE A 380 1.91 -7.94 -5.97
C PHE A 380 3.28 -8.59 -6.23
N SER A 381 4.33 -7.76 -6.17
CA SER A 381 5.68 -8.13 -6.58
C SER A 381 6.71 -7.59 -5.58
N PRO A 382 7.99 -8.02 -5.67
CA PRO A 382 9.05 -7.50 -4.79
C PRO A 382 9.20 -5.98 -4.86
N THR A 383 8.84 -5.38 -6.00
CA THR A 383 8.90 -3.94 -6.25
C THR A 383 7.78 -3.17 -5.57
N THR A 384 6.65 -3.78 -5.23
CA THR A 384 5.48 -3.05 -4.69
C THR A 384 5.07 -3.50 -3.28
N ALA A 385 5.49 -4.67 -2.83
CA ALA A 385 5.08 -5.25 -1.55
C ALA A 385 5.71 -4.56 -0.33
N PHE A 386 6.86 -3.89 -0.50
CA PHE A 386 7.53 -3.20 0.60
C PHE A 386 6.68 -2.08 1.23
N PRO A 387 6.11 -1.13 0.47
CA PRO A 387 5.15 -0.16 1.00
C PRO A 387 3.98 -0.81 1.75
N PHE A 388 3.42 -1.91 1.23
CA PHE A 388 2.31 -2.62 1.86
C PHE A 388 2.67 -3.10 3.27
N TRP A 389 3.77 -3.83 3.43
CA TRP A 389 4.17 -4.36 4.73
C TRP A 389 4.52 -3.25 5.73
N MET A 390 5.18 -2.20 5.26
CA MET A 390 5.56 -1.06 6.11
C MET A 390 4.35 -0.26 6.60
N LEU A 391 3.36 -0.06 5.74
CA LEU A 391 2.10 0.57 6.13
C LEU A 391 1.31 -0.34 7.08
N TYR A 392 1.15 -1.62 6.74
CA TYR A 392 0.35 -2.55 7.52
C TYR A 392 0.92 -2.78 8.93
N LEU A 393 2.19 -3.18 9.02
CA LEU A 393 2.85 -3.45 10.30
C LEU A 393 3.14 -2.15 11.05
N GLY A 394 3.41 -1.05 10.33
CA GLY A 394 3.53 0.27 10.93
C GLY A 394 2.26 0.68 11.66
N ALA A 395 1.10 0.41 11.07
CA ALA A 395 -0.19 0.71 11.67
C ALA A 395 -0.41 -0.19 12.89
N TYR A 396 -0.12 -1.49 12.75
CA TYR A 396 -0.16 -2.46 13.84
C TYR A 396 0.60 -1.97 15.07
N PHE A 397 1.87 -1.59 14.90
CA PHE A 397 2.71 -1.10 15.98
C PHE A 397 2.29 0.26 16.54
N SER A 398 1.62 1.10 15.75
CA SER A 398 1.09 2.40 16.20
C SER A 398 -0.17 2.24 17.05
N THR A 399 -0.95 1.17 16.86
CA THR A 399 -2.14 0.89 17.69
C THR A 399 -1.84 0.35 19.08
N LEU A 400 -0.60 -0.08 19.35
CA LEU A 400 -0.18 -0.57 20.66
C LEU A 400 -0.09 0.61 21.63
N LYS A 401 -1.23 1.03 22.19
CA LYS A 401 -1.24 2.01 23.27
C LYS A 401 -0.39 1.44 24.41
N PRO A 402 0.62 2.18 24.91
CA PRO A 402 1.27 1.82 26.15
C PRO A 402 0.17 1.75 27.21
N ARG A 403 0.02 0.59 27.90
CA ARG A 403 -0.83 0.46 29.10
C ARG A 403 -0.59 1.60 30.09
N ALA A 404 0.56 2.25 30.04
CA ALA A 404 0.90 3.48 30.76
C ALA A 404 -0.12 4.63 30.60
N VAL A 405 -0.83 4.77 29.47
CA VAL A 405 -1.86 5.84 29.33
C VAL A 405 -3.13 5.47 30.11
N ALA A 406 -3.55 4.20 30.08
CA ALA A 406 -4.67 3.71 30.89
C ALA A 406 -4.31 3.69 32.39
N ALA A 407 -3.07 3.35 32.73
CA ALA A 407 -2.55 3.41 34.09
C ALA A 407 -2.45 4.86 34.60
N ARG A 408 -1.94 5.80 33.79
CA ARG A 408 -1.93 7.23 34.15
C ARG A 408 -3.32 7.83 34.27
N ALA A 409 -4.28 7.39 33.45
CA ALA A 409 -5.68 7.81 33.58
C ALA A 409 -6.33 7.27 34.86
N ARG A 410 -6.02 6.03 35.27
CA ARG A 410 -6.43 5.47 36.57
C ARG A 410 -5.78 6.20 37.74
N LEU A 411 -4.47 6.47 37.67
CA LEU A 411 -3.75 7.25 38.69
C LEU A 411 -4.32 8.68 38.81
N ARG A 412 -4.61 9.37 37.71
CA ARG A 412 -5.21 10.72 37.74
C ARG A 412 -6.64 10.74 38.29
N ARG A 413 -7.44 9.68 38.10
CA ARG A 413 -8.76 9.54 38.75
C ARG A 413 -8.59 9.30 40.25
N SER A 414 -7.71 8.38 40.63
CA SER A 414 -7.38 8.09 42.03
C SER A 414 -6.89 9.33 42.80
N THR A 415 -6.13 10.23 42.18
CA THR A 415 -5.68 11.47 42.84
C THR A 415 -6.74 12.58 42.88
N ARG A 416 -7.76 12.54 42.01
CA ARG A 416 -8.86 13.53 42.03
C ARG A 416 -9.95 13.17 43.03
N ASP A 417 -10.14 11.88 43.31
CA ASP A 417 -11.09 11.40 44.32
C ASP A 417 -10.51 11.48 45.75
N TRP A 418 -9.24 11.86 45.89
CA TRP A 418 -8.58 12.12 47.17
C TRP A 418 -8.73 13.60 47.56
N SER A 419 -9.96 14.05 47.78
CA SER A 419 -10.17 15.24 48.60
C SER A 419 -9.97 14.86 50.07
N PRO A 420 -9.05 15.48 50.82
CA PRO A 420 -8.99 15.28 52.25
C PRO A 420 -10.36 15.66 52.81
N ARG A 421 -11.08 14.70 53.40
CA ARG A 421 -12.26 15.03 54.21
C ARG A 421 -11.72 15.88 55.35
N ALA A 422 -11.92 17.19 55.28
CA ALA A 422 -11.72 18.08 56.41
C ALA A 422 -12.67 17.59 57.51
N SER A 423 -12.12 16.91 58.52
CA SER A 423 -12.82 16.65 59.77
C SER A 423 -13.14 18.00 60.40
N ARG A 424 -14.42 18.32 60.51
CA ARG A 424 -14.90 19.39 61.38
C ARG A 424 -14.93 18.89 62.82
#